data_AF-A0A4Y9SKK1-F1
#
_entry.id   AF-A0A4Y9SKK1-F1
#
_cell.length_a   1.000
_cell.length_b   1.000
_cell.length_c   1.000
_cell.angle_alpha   90.00
_cell.angle_beta   90.00
_cell.angle_gamma   90.00
#
_symmetry.space_group_name_H-M   'P 1'
#
loop_
_entity.id
_entity.type
_entity.pdbx_description
1 polymer ?
#
loop_
_entity_poly.entity_id
_entity_poly.type
_entity_poly.pdbx_seq_one_letter_code
_entity_poly.pdbx_strand_id
1 'polypeptide(L)'
;MTMPIKFDTLEYAKKLIAAGVPQTQAEAQSQALQEALIEGTVTPGDLLMLKTDMIARIEMLKQGQDMLKLDVEALKHKLTWLAGSFFFLHAVEIGALAHIIGRLP
;
A
#
# COMPACT_ATOMS: atom_id res chain seq x y z
N MET A 1 -17.41 -9.91 -4.60
CA MET A 1 -18.35 -10.89 -4.03
C MET A 1 -17.90 -12.26 -4.48
N THR A 2 -17.13 -12.98 -3.66
CA THR A 2 -16.70 -14.36 -3.94
C THR A 2 -17.45 -15.24 -2.95
N MET A 3 -18.46 -15.97 -3.45
CA MET A 3 -19.17 -16.93 -2.62
C MET A 3 -18.19 -18.05 -2.24
N PRO A 4 -18.05 -18.41 -0.95
CA PRO A 4 -17.39 -19.65 -0.60
C PRO A 4 -18.15 -20.78 -1.31
N ILE A 5 -17.46 -21.58 -2.12
CA ILE A 5 -18.05 -22.74 -2.79
C ILE A 5 -18.50 -23.68 -1.66
N LYS A 6 -19.79 -23.62 -1.30
CA LYS A 6 -20.41 -24.57 -0.38
C LYS A 6 -20.61 -25.86 -1.15
N PHE A 7 -19.56 -26.67 -1.22
CA PHE A 7 -19.63 -27.99 -1.83
C PHE A 7 -20.41 -28.91 -0.90
N ASP A 8 -21.64 -29.27 -1.29
CA ASP A 8 -22.49 -30.20 -0.56
C ASP A 8 -22.05 -31.64 -0.90
N THR A 9 -21.17 -32.17 -0.07
CA THR A 9 -20.65 -33.55 -0.19
C THR A 9 -21.76 -34.59 -0.14
N LEU A 10 -22.85 -34.33 0.59
CA LEU A 10 -23.96 -35.26 0.75
C LEU A 10 -24.79 -35.35 -0.53
N GLU A 11 -25.12 -34.22 -1.15
CA GLU A 11 -25.78 -34.18 -2.46
C GLU A 11 -24.92 -34.81 -3.56
N TYR A 12 -23.60 -34.56 -3.53
CA TYR A 12 -22.68 -35.11 -4.52
C TYR A 12 -22.54 -36.64 -4.39
N ALA A 13 -22.41 -37.15 -3.16
CA ALA A 13 -22.41 -38.59 -2.91
C ALA A 13 -23.72 -39.25 -3.37
N LYS A 14 -24.88 -38.62 -3.13
CA LYS A 14 -26.18 -39.12 -3.63
C LYS A 14 -26.24 -39.18 -5.15
N LYS A 15 -25.70 -38.19 -5.86
CA LYS A 15 -25.62 -38.18 -7.32
C LYS A 15 -24.70 -39.28 -7.85
N LEU A 16 -23.59 -39.55 -7.17
CA LEU A 16 -22.69 -40.66 -7.48
C LEU A 16 -23.34 -42.02 -7.28
N ILE A 17 -24.08 -42.19 -6.18
CA ILE A 17 -24.85 -43.41 -5.91
C ILE A 17 -25.93 -43.61 -6.97
N ALA A 18 -26.65 -42.55 -7.34
CA ALA A 18 -27.65 -42.59 -8.40
C ALA A 18 -27.04 -42.92 -9.79
N ALA A 19 -25.77 -42.60 -10.00
CA ALA A 19 -25.00 -42.96 -11.19
C ALA A 19 -24.43 -44.39 -11.16
N GLY A 20 -24.69 -45.15 -10.09
CA GLY A 20 -24.26 -46.55 -9.94
C GLY A 20 -22.93 -46.74 -9.22
N VAL A 21 -22.36 -45.68 -8.62
CA VAL A 21 -21.14 -45.79 -7.82
C VAL A 21 -21.48 -46.38 -6.44
N PRO A 22 -20.73 -47.38 -5.94
CA PRO A 22 -20.93 -47.93 -4.61
C PRO A 22 -20.89 -46.83 -3.54
N GLN A 23 -21.78 -46.90 -2.54
CA GLN A 23 -21.91 -45.87 -1.50
C GLN A 23 -20.58 -45.50 -0.83
N THR A 24 -19.75 -46.50 -0.51
CA THR A 24 -18.44 -46.29 0.11
C THR A 24 -17.47 -45.52 -0.78
N GLN A 25 -17.52 -45.74 -2.11
CA GLN A 25 -16.72 -44.98 -3.07
C GLN A 25 -17.29 -43.58 -3.32
N ALA A 26 -18.62 -43.45 -3.38
CA ALA A 26 -19.28 -42.17 -3.56
C ALA A 26 -18.98 -41.20 -2.39
N GLU A 27 -19.03 -41.71 -1.16
CA GLU A 27 -18.68 -40.95 0.05
C GLU A 27 -17.19 -40.56 0.04
N ALA A 28 -16.29 -41.52 -0.20
CA ALA A 28 -14.85 -41.25 -0.26
C ALA A 28 -14.48 -40.23 -1.36
N GLN A 29 -15.09 -40.34 -2.55
CA GLN A 29 -14.84 -39.41 -3.65
C GLN A 29 -15.40 -38.02 -3.37
N SER A 30 -16.55 -37.92 -2.69
CA SER A 30 -17.12 -36.64 -2.28
C SER A 30 -16.24 -35.91 -1.26
N GLN A 31 -15.66 -36.66 -0.30
CA GLN A 31 -14.74 -36.12 0.71
C GLN A 31 -13.42 -35.68 0.08
N ALA A 32 -12.81 -36.53 -0.76
CA ALA A 32 -11.55 -36.20 -1.44
C ALA A 32 -11.69 -34.94 -2.33
N LEU A 33 -12.83 -34.78 -3.00
CA LEU A 33 -13.10 -33.59 -3.82
C LEU A 33 -13.31 -32.34 -2.95
N GLN A 34 -13.97 -32.46 -1.80
CA GLN A 34 -14.10 -31.35 -0.86
C GLN A 34 -12.74 -30.90 -0.32
N GLU A 35 -11.88 -31.84 0.07
CA GLU A 35 -10.53 -31.55 0.55
C GLU A 35 -9.67 -30.86 -0.53
N ALA A 36 -9.67 -31.38 -1.76
CA ALA A 36 -8.95 -30.76 -2.88
C ALA A 36 -9.44 -29.34 -3.20
N LEU A 37 -10.74 -29.08 -3.07
CA LEU A 37 -11.31 -27.74 -3.25
C LEU A 37 -10.93 -26.79 -2.11
N ILE A 38 -10.84 -27.26 -0.87
CA ILE A 38 -10.41 -26.44 0.27
C ILE A 38 -8.93 -26.07 0.14
N GLU A 39 -8.07 -27.02 -0.25
CA GLU A 39 -6.63 -26.79 -0.41
C GLU A 39 -6.30 -25.81 -1.57
N GLY A 40 -7.08 -25.85 -2.65
CA GLY A 40 -6.88 -24.99 -3.82
C GLY A 40 -7.49 -23.58 -3.71
N THR A 41 -8.26 -23.27 -2.67
CA THR A 41 -8.99 -21.99 -2.58
C THR A 41 -8.41 -21.09 -1.50
N VAL A 42 -8.04 -19.86 -1.87
CA VAL A 42 -7.66 -18.82 -0.90
C VAL A 42 -8.82 -18.63 0.08
N THR A 43 -8.56 -18.83 1.37
CA THR A 43 -9.62 -18.68 2.37
C THR A 43 -10.03 -17.20 2.47
N PRO A 44 -11.31 -16.89 2.75
CA PRO A 44 -11.72 -15.52 3.00
C PRO A 44 -10.92 -14.83 4.12
N GLY A 45 -10.41 -15.60 5.08
CA GLY A 45 -9.56 -15.12 6.17
C GLY A 45 -8.20 -14.61 5.66
N ASP A 46 -7.55 -15.36 4.76
CA ASP A 46 -6.27 -14.96 4.16
C ASP A 46 -6.43 -13.68 3.34
N LEU A 47 -7.55 -13.57 2.61
CA LEU A 47 -7.85 -12.39 1.81
C LEU A 47 -8.13 -11.15 2.69
N LEU A 48 -8.81 -11.36 3.83
CA LEU A 48 -9.06 -10.30 4.81
C LEU A 48 -7.75 -9.84 5.47
N MET A 49 -6.87 -10.79 5.82
CA MET A 49 -5.57 -10.51 6.40
C MET A 49 -4.69 -9.73 5.41
N LEU A 50 -4.64 -10.17 4.15
CA LEU A 50 -3.92 -9.48 3.08
C LEU A 50 -4.47 -8.05 2.85
N LYS A 51 -5.81 -7.89 2.83
CA LYS A 51 -6.45 -6.58 2.70
C LYS A 51 -6.06 -5.66 3.86
N THR A 52 -6.05 -6.19 5.08
CA THR A 52 -5.71 -5.43 6.29
C THR A 52 -4.25 -5.01 6.28
N ASP A 53 -3.33 -5.93 5.94
CA ASP A 53 -1.90 -5.61 5.78
C ASP A 53 -1.68 -4.54 4.70
N MET A 54 -2.36 -4.67 3.56
CA MET A 54 -2.24 -3.69 2.48
C MET A 54 -2.75 -2.30 2.88
N ILE A 55 -3.87 -2.21 3.62
CA ILE A 55 -4.37 -0.94 4.16
C ILE A 55 -3.35 -0.35 5.13
N ALA A 56 -2.79 -1.15 6.03
CA ALA A 56 -1.78 -0.69 6.99
C ALA A 56 -0.52 -0.14 6.27
N ARG A 57 -0.03 -0.85 5.24
CA ARG A 57 1.11 -0.39 4.43
C ARG A 57 0.82 0.91 3.69
N ILE A 58 -0.37 1.06 3.11
CA ILE A 58 -0.77 2.31 2.45
C ILE A 58 -0.80 3.46 3.45
N GLU A 59 -1.30 3.23 4.65
CA GLU A 59 -1.35 4.26 5.69
C GLU A 59 0.06 4.69 6.13
N MET A 60 0.96 3.73 6.33
CA MET A 60 2.37 4.02 6.62
C MET A 60 3.04 4.81 5.49
N LEU A 61 2.77 4.48 4.24
CA LEU A 61 3.30 5.21 3.09
C LEU A 61 2.78 6.65 3.02
N LYS A 62 1.49 6.87 3.31
CA LYS A 62 0.92 8.22 3.38
C LYS A 62 1.57 9.05 4.47
N GLN A 63 1.72 8.49 5.68
CA GLN A 63 2.39 9.16 6.79
C GLN A 63 3.84 9.52 6.45
N GLY A 64 4.58 8.60 5.84
CA GLY A 64 5.94 8.87 5.36
C GLY A 64 6.00 9.97 4.31
N GLN A 65 5.04 10.01 3.39
CA GLN A 65 4.95 11.06 2.37
C GLN A 65 4.65 12.43 3.00
N ASP A 66 3.76 12.50 3.98
CA ASP A 66 3.40 13.76 4.63
C ASP A 66 4.56 14.30 5.48
N MET A 67 5.29 13.43 6.19
CA MET A 67 6.50 13.81 6.90
C MET A 67 7.58 14.34 5.93
N LEU A 68 7.79 13.66 4.80
CA LEU A 68 8.76 14.10 3.80
C LEU A 68 8.39 15.46 3.18
N LYS A 69 7.10 15.73 2.96
CA LYS A 69 6.64 17.05 2.49
C LYS A 69 6.96 18.15 3.50
N LEU A 70 6.73 17.91 4.79
CA LEU A 70 7.06 18.87 5.85
C LEU A 70 8.56 19.16 5.89
N ASP A 71 9.40 18.13 5.80
CA ASP A 71 10.87 18.30 5.77
C ASP A 71 11.32 19.09 4.53
N VAL A 72 10.73 18.80 3.37
CA VAL A 72 11.01 19.55 2.12
C VAL A 72 10.59 21.01 2.26
N GLU A 73 9.43 21.30 2.84
CA GLU A 73 8.98 22.68 3.07
C GLU A 73 9.87 23.42 4.06
N ALA A 74 10.28 22.76 5.14
CA ALA A 74 11.21 23.32 6.11
C ALA A 74 12.58 23.62 5.48
N LEU A 75 13.10 22.71 4.65
CA LEU A 75 14.35 22.92 3.90
C LEU A 75 14.23 24.05 2.88
N LYS A 76 13.11 24.13 2.14
CA LYS A 76 12.84 25.23 1.23
C LYS A 76 12.82 26.57 1.97
N HIS A 77 12.10 26.65 3.09
CA HIS A 77 12.06 27.87 3.89
C HIS A 77 13.44 28.30 4.40
N LYS A 78 14.23 27.35 4.90
CA LYS A 78 15.62 27.61 5.33
C LYS A 78 16.47 28.12 4.16
N LEU A 79 16.37 27.47 3.00
CA LEU A 79 17.11 27.86 1.80
C LEU A 79 16.70 29.26 1.32
N THR A 80 15.40 29.57 1.28
CA THR A 80 14.90 30.90 0.93
C THR A 80 15.41 31.96 1.89
N TRP A 81 15.42 31.66 3.19
CA TRP A 81 15.94 32.59 4.21
C TRP A 81 17.45 32.83 4.04
N LEU A 82 18.23 31.76 3.84
CA LEU A 82 19.67 31.86 3.59
C LEU A 82 19.97 32.65 2.31
N ALA A 83 19.28 32.35 1.20
CA ALA A 83 19.40 33.09 -0.04
C ALA A 83 19.07 34.57 0.15
N GLY A 84 17.98 34.88 0.86
CA GLY A 84 17.60 36.26 1.20
C GLY A 84 18.68 37.00 1.98
N SER A 85 19.26 36.37 3.01
CA SER A 85 20.35 36.98 3.78
C SER A 85 21.61 37.24 2.95
N PHE A 86 21.93 36.32 2.04
CA PHE A 86 23.08 36.43 1.15
C PHE A 86 22.94 37.59 0.17
N PHE A 87 21.77 37.70 -0.49
CA PHE A 87 21.49 38.83 -1.38
C PHE A 87 21.45 40.17 -0.64
N PHE A 88 20.89 40.20 0.57
CA PHE A 88 20.87 41.41 1.39
C PHE A 88 22.28 41.89 1.72
N LEU A 89 23.18 40.98 2.15
CA LEU A 89 24.56 41.32 2.47
C LEU A 89 25.29 41.90 1.25
N HIS A 90 25.17 41.25 0.09
CA HIS A 90 25.81 41.74 -1.14
C HIS A 90 25.22 43.07 -1.64
N ALA A 91 23.91 43.29 -1.48
CA ALA A 91 23.31 44.57 -1.83
C ALA A 91 23.91 45.72 -1.00
N VAL A 92 24.19 45.49 0.29
CA VAL A 92 24.85 46.46 1.17
C VAL A 92 26.30 46.72 0.73
N GLU A 93 27.07 45.68 0.43
CA GLU A 93 28.46 45.80 -0.04
C GLU A 93 28.54 46.59 -1.36
N ILE A 94 27.69 46.27 -2.33
CA ILE A 94 27.64 46.97 -3.62
C ILE A 94 27.24 48.43 -3.43
N GLY A 95 26.25 48.71 -2.58
CA GLY A 95 25.82 50.07 -2.26
C GLY A 95 26.93 50.90 -1.61
N ALA A 96 27.68 50.31 -0.68
CA ALA A 96 28.82 50.97 -0.04
C ALA A 96 29.92 51.31 -1.04
N LEU A 97 30.27 50.38 -1.94
CA LEU A 97 31.25 50.62 -3.01
C LEU A 97 30.80 51.72 -3.96
N ALA A 98 29.54 51.71 -4.40
CA ALA A 98 28.98 52.73 -5.29
C ALA A 98 29.02 54.13 -4.64
N HIS A 99 28.70 54.22 -3.35
CA HIS A 99 28.75 55.47 -2.60
C HIS A 99 30.16 56.03 -2.44
N ILE A 100 31.15 55.16 -2.22
CA ILE A 100 32.57 55.56 -2.15
C ILE A 100 33.04 56.06 -3.52
N ILE A 101 32.76 55.33 -4.60
CA ILE A 101 33.15 55.72 -5.96
C ILE A 101 32.53 57.07 -6.35
N GLY A 102 31.25 57.31 -6.02
CA GLY A 102 30.58 58.59 -6.28
C GLY A 102 31.12 59.78 -5.48
N ARG A 103 31.99 59.54 -4.49
CA ARG A 103 32.68 60.58 -3.69
C ARG A 103 34.15 60.75 -4.06
N LEU A 104 34.70 59.95 -4.98
CA LEU A 104 36.01 60.26 -5.55
C LEU A 104 35.90 61.47 -6.50
N PRO A 105 36.83 62.44 -6.43
CA PRO A 105 36.85 63.62 -7.29
C PRO A 105 37.17 63.29 -8.76
#